data_AF-A0A1U9WWN0-F1
#
_entry.id   AF-A0A1U9WWN0-F1
#
_cell.length_a   1.000
_cell.length_b   1.000
_cell.length_c   1.000
_cell.angle_alpha   90.00
_cell.angle_beta   90.00
_cell.angle_gamma   90.00
#
_symmetry.space_group_name_H-M   'P 1'
#
loop_
_entity.id
_entity.type
_entity.pdbx_description
1 polymer ?
#
loop_
_entity_poly.entity_id
_entity_poly.type
_entity_poly.pdbx_seq_one_letter_code
_entity_poly.pdbx_strand_id
1 'polypeptide(L)'
;MLETEITYYDCIIVGSGLSGLIAARNLQRAGHQILVLEAQDRIGGRMYGQQIAPNQYIDFGGQWVGPTQDRFLALLDEYKISRFPSPLEGKTVFLYNGNRSEFKGFFQGFPEGERPEISQEEWDDAMQAWHRFEELSQSLPSGYPGRNPEHKRLDAQTFAQWIGENTKTDFGHWYFSYMVRAVGFLGPAEPGEVSLLHVLWGHRCASQSEHPEAELIHGGAGQIPGIIATELGNKIQINEPVVKISQDQAGVEVTTGQNSYKAKFVIVAMPPHLSGRISYDPPLPATRQQLTQRFPMGTLAKILISYESPFWREKGLAGVGMGNSQWIELFADSSDPRSGKGVIATFVMGDRYHRWQVLNESERRSAILSDLAAYLGDQALSPSTFDIVDWPANPWVGGGYAAFMPPGVWTNFGDAIATPVGRIHWAGSEIAERWPGFFDGAVRTGETAAQVVIARGNRE
;
A
#
# COMPACT_ATOMS: atom_id res chain seq x y z
N MET A 1 33.83 -31.86 19.55
CA MET A 1 32.53 -31.25 19.24
C MET A 1 32.67 -29.79 19.53
N LEU A 2 32.74 -28.94 18.51
CA LEU A 2 32.71 -27.49 18.71
C LEU A 2 31.26 -27.17 19.12
N GLU A 3 31.08 -26.71 20.36
CA GLU A 3 29.82 -26.08 20.77
C GLU A 3 29.56 -24.92 19.82
N THR A 4 28.57 -25.08 18.93
CA THR A 4 28.04 -23.96 18.18
C THR A 4 27.40 -23.03 19.18
N GLU A 5 28.07 -21.90 19.45
CA GLU A 5 27.58 -20.84 20.31
C GLU A 5 26.20 -20.39 19.78
N ILE A 6 25.13 -20.76 20.47
CA ILE A 6 23.77 -20.36 20.08
C ILE A 6 23.68 -18.87 20.33
N THR A 7 23.75 -18.07 19.27
CA THR A 7 23.57 -16.62 19.37
C THR A 7 22.13 -16.35 19.81
N TYR A 8 21.98 -15.71 20.96
CA TYR A 8 20.70 -15.33 21.53
C TYR A 8 20.45 -13.83 21.31
N TYR A 9 19.33 -13.49 20.67
CA TYR A 9 18.99 -12.10 20.33
C TYR A 9 18.03 -11.49 21.36
N ASP A 10 18.02 -10.17 21.51
CA ASP A 10 16.94 -9.50 22.25
C ASP A 10 15.65 -9.53 21.44
N CYS A 11 15.73 -9.31 20.12
CA CYS A 11 14.57 -9.35 19.24
C CYS A 11 14.93 -9.85 17.83
N ILE A 12 14.10 -10.76 17.31
CA ILE A 12 14.11 -11.11 15.88
C ILE A 12 13.00 -10.30 15.18
N ILE A 13 13.27 -9.81 13.98
CA ILE A 13 12.30 -9.14 13.12
C ILE A 13 12.06 -10.02 11.90
N VAL A 14 10.81 -10.36 11.64
CA VAL A 14 10.41 -11.15 10.47
C VAL A 14 9.84 -10.22 9.41
N GLY A 15 10.57 -10.08 8.30
CA GLY A 15 10.27 -9.18 7.18
C GLY A 15 11.17 -7.94 7.16
N SER A 16 11.80 -7.69 6.01
CA SER A 16 12.65 -6.53 5.73
C SER A 16 11.97 -5.47 4.85
N GLY A 17 10.63 -5.42 4.91
CA GLY A 17 9.89 -4.24 4.43
C GLY A 17 10.17 -3.02 5.32
N LEU A 18 9.72 -1.83 4.87
CA LEU A 18 9.97 -0.57 5.58
C LEU A 18 9.65 -0.65 7.09
N SER A 19 8.51 -1.23 7.46
CA SER A 19 8.13 -1.36 8.88
C SER A 19 9.10 -2.21 9.71
N GLY A 20 9.55 -3.35 9.17
CA GLY A 20 10.52 -4.22 9.85
C GLY A 20 11.91 -3.58 9.93
N LEU A 21 12.34 -2.90 8.87
CA LEU A 21 13.60 -2.16 8.85
C LEU A 21 13.61 -1.02 9.88
N ILE A 22 12.51 -0.27 10.01
CA ILE A 22 12.38 0.79 11.02
C ILE A 22 12.38 0.21 12.44
N ALA A 23 11.67 -0.90 12.67
CA ALA A 23 11.70 -1.58 13.97
C ALA A 23 13.13 -2.02 14.34
N ALA A 24 13.81 -2.70 13.42
CA ALA A 24 15.18 -3.16 13.58
C ALA A 24 16.17 -2.01 13.85
N ARG A 25 16.07 -0.93 13.06
CA ARG A 25 16.90 0.28 13.20
C ARG A 25 16.75 0.89 14.59
N ASN A 26 15.50 1.05 15.05
CA ASN A 26 15.23 1.69 16.34
C ASN A 26 15.67 0.80 17.51
N LEU A 27 15.47 -0.51 17.44
CA LEU A 27 15.98 -1.46 18.43
C LEU A 27 17.52 -1.46 18.49
N GLN A 28 18.19 -1.47 17.34
CA GLN A 28 19.65 -1.37 17.27
C GLN A 28 20.16 -0.08 17.90
N ARG A 29 19.53 1.06 17.60
CA ARG A 29 19.90 2.37 18.19
C ARG A 29 19.67 2.43 19.70
N ALA A 30 18.74 1.64 20.22
CA ALA A 30 18.52 1.47 21.66
C ALA A 30 19.50 0.45 22.30
N GLY A 31 20.44 -0.12 21.53
CA GLY A 31 21.47 -1.04 22.03
C GLY A 31 21.07 -2.51 22.07
N HIS A 32 19.93 -2.88 21.49
CA HIS A 32 19.48 -4.28 21.47
C HIS A 32 20.21 -5.11 20.41
N GLN A 33 20.49 -6.37 20.74
CA GLN A 33 20.97 -7.38 19.79
C GLN A 33 19.80 -7.88 18.94
N ILE A 34 19.88 -7.68 17.62
CA ILE A 34 18.78 -8.00 16.71
C ILE A 34 19.23 -8.81 15.50
N LEU A 35 18.25 -9.50 14.90
CA LEU A 35 18.37 -10.19 13.62
C LEU A 35 17.10 -9.92 12.79
N VAL A 36 17.27 -9.60 11.51
CA VAL A 36 16.17 -9.46 10.55
C VAL A 36 16.19 -10.65 9.60
N LEU A 37 15.05 -11.33 9.48
CA LEU A 37 14.87 -12.48 8.58
C LEU A 37 13.94 -12.09 7.44
N GLU A 38 14.41 -12.17 6.21
CA GLU A 38 13.69 -11.84 4.99
C GLU A 38 13.51 -13.07 4.12
N ALA A 39 12.27 -13.31 3.68
CA ALA A 39 11.94 -14.48 2.86
C ALA A 39 12.46 -14.36 1.42
N GLN A 40 12.46 -13.15 0.85
CA GLN A 40 12.96 -12.90 -0.50
C GLN A 40 14.48 -12.82 -0.55
N ASP A 41 15.02 -12.84 -1.77
CA ASP A 41 16.42 -12.56 -2.09
C ASP A 41 16.77 -11.05 -2.06
N ARG A 42 15.81 -10.21 -1.66
CA ARG A 42 15.93 -8.75 -1.64
C ARG A 42 15.23 -8.13 -0.44
N ILE A 43 15.68 -6.94 -0.07
CA ILE A 43 15.06 -6.10 0.94
C ILE A 43 13.98 -5.17 0.37
N GLY A 44 13.21 -4.54 1.26
CA GLY A 44 12.29 -3.43 0.93
C GLY A 44 10.83 -3.84 0.73
N GLY A 45 10.53 -5.11 0.51
CA GLY A 45 9.15 -5.60 0.37
C GLY A 45 8.40 -4.86 -0.75
N ARG A 46 7.33 -4.13 -0.38
CA ARG A 46 6.51 -3.28 -1.28
C ARG A 46 7.13 -1.92 -1.63
N MET A 47 8.26 -1.57 -1.02
CA MET A 47 9.06 -0.38 -1.34
C MET A 47 10.26 -0.81 -2.17
N TYR A 48 10.04 -0.96 -3.48
CA TYR A 48 11.00 -1.53 -4.40
C TYR A 48 11.19 -0.60 -5.59
N GLY A 49 12.44 -0.38 -5.97
CA GLY A 49 12.79 0.43 -7.12
C GLY A 49 14.19 0.10 -7.62
N GLN A 50 14.49 0.52 -8.84
CA GLN A 50 15.78 0.35 -9.48
C GLN A 50 16.15 1.58 -10.30
N GLN A 51 17.45 1.77 -10.47
CA GLN A 51 17.97 2.67 -11.50
C GLN A 51 17.96 1.94 -12.85
N ILE A 52 17.22 2.48 -13.82
CA ILE A 52 17.09 1.88 -15.16
C ILE A 52 17.97 2.57 -16.21
N ALA A 53 18.40 3.81 -15.93
CA ALA A 53 19.39 4.54 -16.73
C ALA A 53 20.10 5.58 -15.83
N PRO A 54 21.21 6.20 -16.28
CA PRO A 54 21.87 7.26 -15.52
C PRO A 54 20.86 8.36 -15.11
N ASN A 55 20.73 8.60 -13.81
CA ASN A 55 19.77 9.53 -13.21
C ASN A 55 18.28 9.23 -13.48
N GLN A 56 17.92 8.03 -13.94
CA GLN A 56 16.54 7.59 -14.13
C GLN A 56 16.24 6.42 -13.19
N TYR A 57 15.29 6.65 -12.28
CA TYR A 57 14.87 5.69 -11.28
C TYR A 57 13.40 5.36 -11.48
N ILE A 58 13.07 4.11 -11.23
CA ILE A 58 11.72 3.59 -11.30
C ILE A 58 11.40 2.94 -9.96
N ASP A 59 10.30 3.37 -9.34
CA ASP A 59 9.70 2.69 -8.20
C ASP A 59 8.68 1.66 -8.69
N PHE A 60 9.07 0.41 -8.68
CA PHE A 60 8.18 -0.72 -8.97
C PHE A 60 7.07 -0.89 -7.92
N GLY A 61 7.25 -0.35 -6.72
CA GLY A 61 6.27 -0.33 -5.63
C GLY A 61 5.60 1.02 -5.38
N GLY A 62 5.41 1.36 -4.11
CA GLY A 62 4.96 2.70 -3.72
C GLY A 62 5.98 3.76 -4.15
N GLN A 63 5.53 4.98 -4.44
CA GLN A 63 6.40 6.05 -4.94
C GLN A 63 6.04 7.46 -4.44
N TRP A 64 4.79 7.65 -4.03
CA TRP A 64 4.27 8.95 -3.64
C TRP A 64 4.32 9.20 -2.14
N VAL A 65 4.42 10.49 -1.80
CA VAL A 65 4.27 11.01 -0.45
C VAL A 65 3.47 12.31 -0.47
N GLY A 66 3.00 12.72 0.70
CA GLY A 66 2.23 13.94 0.83
C GLY A 66 2.29 14.58 2.20
N PRO A 67 1.67 15.76 2.37
CA PRO A 67 1.49 16.39 3.66
C PRO A 67 0.87 15.41 4.67
N THR A 68 1.11 15.66 5.96
CA THR A 68 0.62 14.86 7.11
C THR A 68 1.16 13.43 7.24
N GLN A 69 1.93 12.92 6.26
CA GLN A 69 2.74 11.70 6.40
C GLN A 69 4.03 11.98 7.21
N ASP A 70 3.85 12.59 8.38
CA ASP A 70 4.91 13.26 9.15
C ASP A 70 6.05 12.34 9.60
N ARG A 71 5.79 11.06 9.89
CA ARG A 71 6.83 10.12 10.32
C ARG A 71 7.71 9.72 9.15
N PHE A 72 7.10 9.46 7.99
CA PHE A 72 7.87 9.16 6.78
C PHE A 72 8.60 10.40 6.25
N LEU A 73 7.98 11.59 6.30
CA LEU A 73 8.66 12.83 5.91
C LEU A 73 9.87 13.13 6.82
N ALA A 74 9.72 12.94 8.13
CA ALA A 74 10.86 13.07 9.06
C ALA A 74 11.99 12.06 8.77
N LEU A 75 11.65 10.86 8.28
CA LEU A 75 12.64 9.86 7.84
C LEU A 75 13.40 10.33 6.59
N LEU A 76 12.71 10.97 5.63
CA LEU A 76 13.36 11.57 4.46
C LEU A 76 14.31 12.70 4.88
N ASP A 77 13.88 13.56 5.80
CA ASP A 77 14.71 14.65 6.34
C ASP A 77 15.95 14.11 7.06
N GLU A 78 15.79 13.06 7.87
CA GLU A 78 16.88 12.37 8.57
C GLU A 78 17.94 11.87 7.57
N TYR A 79 17.50 11.28 6.46
CA TYR A 79 18.38 10.79 5.38
C TYR A 79 18.76 11.84 4.34
N LYS A 80 18.31 13.08 4.50
CA LYS A 80 18.55 14.19 3.56
C LYS A 80 18.11 13.86 2.13
N ILE A 81 17.03 13.08 2.00
CA ILE A 81 16.47 12.68 0.71
C ILE A 81 15.53 13.78 0.23
N SER A 82 15.81 14.30 -0.97
CA SER A 82 15.02 15.39 -1.55
C SER A 82 13.72 14.89 -2.20
N ARG A 83 12.68 15.70 -2.04
CA ARG A 83 11.34 15.51 -2.63
C ARG A 83 11.14 16.50 -3.78
N PHE A 84 10.19 16.22 -4.67
CA PHE A 84 9.71 17.18 -5.65
C PHE A 84 8.19 17.07 -5.84
N PRO A 85 7.49 18.15 -6.23
CA PRO A 85 6.05 18.10 -6.48
C PRO A 85 5.71 17.07 -7.56
N SER A 86 4.63 16.31 -7.35
CA SER A 86 4.07 15.48 -8.39
C SER A 86 3.76 16.34 -9.63
N PRO A 87 4.09 15.87 -10.85
CA PRO A 87 3.79 16.64 -12.05
C PRO A 87 2.26 16.76 -12.23
N LEU A 88 1.75 17.96 -12.01
CA LEU A 88 0.32 18.30 -12.12
C LEU A 88 0.09 19.55 -13.00
N GLU A 89 1.14 20.06 -13.64
CA GLU A 89 1.02 21.20 -14.55
C GLU A 89 0.35 20.76 -15.86
N GLY A 90 -0.78 21.39 -16.19
CA GLY A 90 -1.56 21.08 -17.37
C GLY A 90 -2.98 20.65 -17.00
N LYS A 91 -3.63 19.92 -17.91
CA LYS A 91 -4.97 19.35 -17.69
C LYS A 91 -4.91 17.85 -17.45
N THR A 92 -5.78 17.38 -16.57
CA THR A 92 -6.10 15.97 -16.38
C THR A 92 -7.04 15.52 -17.49
N VAL A 93 -6.88 14.29 -17.97
CA VAL A 93 -7.77 13.69 -18.97
C VAL A 93 -8.79 12.78 -18.29
N PHE A 94 -10.07 13.02 -18.55
CA PHE A 94 -11.15 12.14 -18.12
C PHE A 94 -11.69 11.37 -19.32
N LEU A 95 -11.77 10.04 -19.24
CA LEU A 95 -12.32 9.20 -20.30
C LEU A 95 -13.43 8.30 -19.74
N TYR A 96 -14.68 8.68 -19.99
CA TYR A 96 -15.84 7.99 -19.44
C TYR A 96 -16.85 7.66 -20.52
N ASN A 97 -17.20 6.38 -20.63
CA ASN A 97 -18.09 5.85 -21.67
C ASN A 97 -17.67 6.27 -23.09
N GLY A 98 -16.37 6.31 -23.34
CA GLY A 98 -15.79 6.72 -24.63
C GLY A 98 -15.71 8.24 -24.86
N ASN A 99 -16.27 9.05 -23.96
CA ASN A 99 -16.18 10.52 -24.02
C ASN A 99 -14.91 10.99 -23.33
N ARG A 100 -14.03 11.64 -24.10
CA ARG A 100 -12.79 12.24 -23.60
C ARG A 100 -13.02 13.71 -23.30
N SER A 101 -12.73 14.14 -22.07
CA SER A 101 -12.69 15.54 -21.67
C SER A 101 -11.41 15.88 -20.92
N GLU A 102 -11.15 17.17 -20.76
CA GLU A 102 -9.96 17.69 -20.08
C GLU A 102 -10.37 18.76 -19.07
N PHE A 103 -9.79 18.71 -17.88
CA PHE A 103 -10.13 19.62 -16.79
C PHE A 103 -8.91 19.89 -15.91
N LYS A 104 -8.93 20.98 -15.14
CA LYS A 104 -7.92 21.29 -14.12
C LYS A 104 -8.42 20.79 -12.77
N GLY A 105 -8.01 19.59 -12.38
CA GLY A 105 -8.45 18.99 -11.12
C GLY A 105 -7.42 18.08 -10.49
N PHE A 106 -7.70 17.69 -9.24
CA PHE A 106 -6.79 16.92 -8.41
C PHE A 106 -6.66 15.46 -8.86
N PHE A 107 -5.52 14.87 -8.54
CA PHE A 107 -5.03 13.56 -9.00
C PHE A 107 -5.96 12.37 -8.65
N GLN A 108 -6.76 12.45 -7.58
CA GLN A 108 -7.68 11.38 -7.14
C GLN A 108 -8.94 11.88 -6.39
N GLY A 109 -9.31 13.15 -6.56
CA GLY A 109 -10.44 13.76 -5.85
C GLY A 109 -11.32 14.54 -6.81
N PHE A 110 -12.54 14.04 -7.04
CA PHE A 110 -13.57 14.77 -7.78
C PHE A 110 -14.17 15.97 -7.01
N PRO A 111 -14.36 15.94 -5.67
CA PRO A 111 -14.97 17.06 -4.96
C PRO A 111 -14.15 18.37 -4.98
N GLU A 112 -12.87 18.29 -5.35
CA GLU A 112 -11.95 19.42 -5.38
C GLU A 112 -11.50 19.76 -6.80
N GLY A 113 -11.49 21.05 -7.13
CA GLY A 113 -11.05 21.55 -8.43
C GLY A 113 -12.17 21.68 -9.45
N GLU A 114 -11.81 21.72 -10.73
CA GLU A 114 -12.76 21.76 -11.84
C GLU A 114 -13.48 20.42 -11.99
N ARG A 115 -14.80 20.43 -12.14
CA ARG A 115 -15.55 19.19 -12.41
C ARG A 115 -15.23 18.66 -13.81
N PRO A 116 -15.14 17.33 -14.03
CA PRO A 116 -15.05 16.75 -15.36
C PRO A 116 -16.33 17.02 -16.17
N GLU A 117 -16.25 16.80 -17.49
CA GLU A 117 -17.39 16.91 -18.39
C GLU A 117 -18.34 15.71 -18.20
N ILE A 118 -19.23 15.84 -17.24
CA ILE A 118 -20.30 14.92 -16.85
C ILE A 118 -21.61 15.71 -16.80
N SER A 119 -22.75 15.05 -16.98
CA SER A 119 -24.05 15.72 -16.88
C SER A 119 -24.27 16.29 -15.46
N GLN A 120 -25.07 17.36 -15.36
CA GLN A 120 -25.36 17.95 -14.05
C GLN A 120 -26.05 16.96 -13.11
N GLU A 121 -26.93 16.11 -13.65
CA GLU A 121 -27.65 15.09 -12.89
C GLU A 121 -26.70 14.04 -12.28
N GLU A 122 -25.78 13.49 -13.09
CA GLU A 122 -24.75 12.55 -12.63
C GLU A 122 -23.83 13.17 -11.58
N TRP A 123 -23.43 14.43 -11.80
CA TRP A 123 -22.60 15.16 -10.86
C TRP A 123 -23.31 15.37 -9.52
N ASP A 124 -24.55 15.84 -9.55
CA ASP A 124 -25.34 16.11 -8.35
C ASP A 124 -25.63 14.82 -7.56
N ASP A 125 -25.91 13.71 -8.24
CA ASP A 125 -26.09 12.40 -7.61
C ASP A 125 -24.82 11.94 -6.87
N ALA A 126 -23.67 11.99 -7.54
CA ALA A 126 -22.38 11.61 -6.96
C ALA A 126 -22.00 12.50 -5.77
N MET A 127 -22.17 13.83 -5.88
CA MET A 127 -21.81 14.77 -4.81
C MET A 127 -22.75 14.70 -3.61
N GLN A 128 -24.06 14.50 -3.82
CA GLN A 128 -24.99 14.26 -2.71
C GLN A 128 -24.64 12.98 -1.95
N ALA A 129 -24.28 11.91 -2.67
CA ALA A 129 -23.79 10.67 -2.06
C ALA A 129 -22.46 10.89 -1.33
N TRP A 130 -21.57 11.71 -1.88
CA TRP A 130 -20.28 12.05 -1.24
C TRP A 130 -20.50 12.75 0.10
N HIS A 131 -21.43 13.70 0.18
CA HIS A 131 -21.76 14.34 1.46
C HIS A 131 -22.25 13.34 2.50
N ARG A 132 -23.10 12.38 2.14
CA ARG A 132 -23.54 11.30 3.05
C ARG A 132 -22.37 10.40 3.48
N PHE A 133 -21.48 10.05 2.56
CA PHE A 133 -20.29 9.26 2.84
C PHE A 133 -19.35 9.97 3.82
N GLU A 134 -19.10 11.26 3.57
CA GLU A 134 -18.24 12.10 4.40
C GLU A 134 -18.83 12.26 5.81
N GLU A 135 -20.13 12.52 5.94
CA GLU A 135 -20.81 12.59 7.24
C GLU A 135 -20.67 11.28 8.03
N LEU A 136 -20.85 10.13 7.36
CA LEU A 136 -20.62 8.83 7.98
C LEU A 136 -19.17 8.67 8.43
N SER A 137 -18.20 8.99 7.56
CA SER A 137 -16.78 8.84 7.87
C SER A 137 -16.36 9.72 9.05
N GLN A 138 -16.80 10.97 9.09
CA GLN A 138 -16.52 11.91 10.18
C GLN A 138 -17.11 11.47 11.53
N SER A 139 -18.15 10.63 11.53
CA SER A 139 -18.72 10.07 12.77
C SER A 139 -17.82 9.01 13.43
N LEU A 140 -16.84 8.47 12.71
CA LEU A 140 -15.88 7.48 13.24
C LEU A 140 -14.79 8.17 14.07
N PRO A 141 -14.23 7.47 15.09
CA PRO A 141 -13.05 7.94 15.80
C PRO A 141 -11.84 8.05 14.87
N SER A 142 -10.85 8.84 15.26
CA SER A 142 -9.50 8.75 14.67
C SER A 142 -8.85 7.42 15.07
N GLY A 143 -8.27 6.69 14.12
CA GLY A 143 -7.67 5.38 14.39
C GLY A 143 -8.68 4.26 14.28
N TYR A 144 -8.52 3.18 15.03
CA TYR A 144 -9.39 2.01 14.90
C TYR A 144 -10.86 2.33 15.18
N PRO A 145 -11.81 1.81 14.39
CA PRO A 145 -13.21 2.16 14.52
C PRO A 145 -13.78 1.70 15.88
N GLY A 146 -13.23 0.63 16.46
CA GLY A 146 -13.76 0.05 17.70
C GLY A 146 -15.13 -0.60 17.51
N ARG A 147 -15.67 -1.16 18.59
CA ARG A 147 -16.87 -2.00 18.55
C ARG A 147 -18.05 -1.33 19.25
N ASN A 148 -19.03 -0.91 18.46
CA ASN A 148 -20.33 -0.45 18.95
C ASN A 148 -21.46 -0.95 18.00
N PRO A 149 -22.74 -0.84 18.39
CA PRO A 149 -23.86 -1.31 17.55
C PRO A 149 -23.90 -0.70 16.15
N GLU A 150 -23.54 0.58 16.03
CA GLU A 150 -23.53 1.28 14.74
C GLU A 150 -22.40 0.79 13.83
N HIS A 151 -21.19 0.66 14.36
CA HIS A 151 -20.07 0.11 13.61
C HIS A 151 -20.32 -1.33 13.20
N LYS A 152 -21.02 -2.13 14.02
CA LYS A 152 -21.46 -3.47 13.63
C LYS A 152 -22.43 -3.46 12.45
N ARG A 153 -23.33 -2.46 12.39
CA ARG A 153 -24.25 -2.27 11.27
C ARG A 153 -23.49 -1.90 9.99
N LEU A 154 -22.59 -0.91 10.08
CA LEU A 154 -21.72 -0.50 8.97
C LEU A 154 -20.81 -1.63 8.49
N ASP A 155 -20.28 -2.43 9.41
CA ASP A 155 -19.38 -3.54 9.09
C ASP A 155 -20.10 -4.73 8.47
N ALA A 156 -21.41 -4.89 8.72
CA ALA A 156 -22.20 -5.94 8.11
C ALA A 156 -22.63 -5.63 6.67
N GLN A 157 -22.45 -4.38 6.21
CA GLN A 157 -22.82 -3.91 4.88
C GLN A 157 -21.59 -3.93 3.96
N THR A 158 -21.76 -4.42 2.72
CA THR A 158 -20.72 -4.25 1.69
C THR A 158 -20.75 -2.82 1.16
N PHE A 159 -19.63 -2.35 0.61
CA PHE A 159 -19.62 -1.05 -0.01
C PHE A 159 -20.55 -0.97 -1.24
N ALA A 160 -20.67 -2.06 -2.02
CA ALA A 160 -21.62 -2.16 -3.13
C ALA A 160 -23.08 -1.91 -2.70
N GLN A 161 -23.50 -2.46 -1.56
CA GLN A 161 -24.85 -2.24 -1.02
C GLN A 161 -25.06 -0.76 -0.72
N TRP A 162 -24.09 -0.12 -0.05
CA TRP A 162 -24.17 1.29 0.26
C TRP A 162 -24.24 2.14 -1.02
N ILE A 163 -23.43 1.83 -2.04
CA ILE A 163 -23.46 2.54 -3.33
C ILE A 163 -24.85 2.42 -3.97
N GLY A 164 -25.42 1.22 -4.03
CA GLY A 164 -26.75 1.00 -4.62
C GLY A 164 -27.89 1.71 -3.87
N GLU A 165 -27.75 1.90 -2.56
CA GLU A 165 -28.71 2.65 -1.74
C GLU A 165 -28.54 4.16 -1.86
N ASN A 166 -27.35 4.64 -2.23
CA ASN A 166 -26.97 6.05 -2.14
C ASN A 166 -26.68 6.72 -3.48
N THR A 167 -26.68 6.00 -4.59
CA THR A 167 -26.46 6.57 -5.94
C THR A 167 -27.57 6.10 -6.88
N LYS A 168 -27.84 6.89 -7.92
CA LYS A 168 -28.89 6.61 -8.91
C LYS A 168 -28.33 6.49 -10.32
N THR A 169 -27.19 7.11 -10.58
CA THR A 169 -26.58 7.24 -11.90
C THR A 169 -25.38 6.30 -12.06
N ASP A 170 -25.08 5.92 -13.31
CA ASP A 170 -23.91 5.09 -13.62
C ASP A 170 -22.60 5.77 -13.20
N PHE A 171 -22.52 7.10 -13.33
CA PHE A 171 -21.37 7.86 -12.88
C PHE A 171 -21.24 7.85 -11.36
N GLY A 172 -22.33 8.07 -10.60
CA GLY A 172 -22.33 7.96 -9.15
C GLY A 172 -21.88 6.57 -8.69
N HIS A 173 -22.42 5.52 -9.30
CA HIS A 173 -22.02 4.14 -9.02
C HIS A 173 -20.53 3.91 -9.33
N TRP A 174 -20.06 4.36 -10.50
CA TRP A 174 -18.66 4.23 -10.91
C TRP A 174 -17.72 5.00 -10.00
N TYR A 175 -18.04 6.24 -9.60
CA TYR A 175 -17.19 7.10 -8.79
C TYR A 175 -16.82 6.45 -7.46
N PHE A 176 -17.80 5.92 -6.73
CA PHE A 176 -17.51 5.19 -5.49
C PHE A 176 -16.86 3.84 -5.75
N SER A 177 -17.22 3.15 -6.83
CA SER A 177 -16.57 1.90 -7.17
C SER A 177 -15.08 2.08 -7.49
N TYR A 178 -14.75 3.18 -8.17
CA TYR A 178 -13.40 3.61 -8.45
C TYR A 178 -12.63 3.91 -7.16
N MET A 179 -13.27 4.55 -6.18
CA MET A 179 -12.64 4.87 -4.89
C MET A 179 -12.04 3.63 -4.22
N VAL A 180 -12.74 2.49 -4.22
CA VAL A 180 -12.21 1.25 -3.61
C VAL A 180 -11.20 0.49 -4.47
N ARG A 181 -11.19 0.75 -5.78
CA ARG A 181 -10.23 0.15 -6.70
C ARG A 181 -8.93 0.92 -6.80
N ALA A 182 -8.93 2.24 -6.69
CA ALA A 182 -7.78 3.06 -7.09
C ALA A 182 -7.12 3.86 -5.95
N VAL A 183 -7.79 4.08 -4.82
CA VAL A 183 -7.31 4.98 -3.75
C VAL A 183 -6.39 4.26 -2.76
N GLY A 184 -5.24 4.86 -2.46
CA GLY A 184 -4.09 4.19 -1.84
C GLY A 184 -4.23 3.62 -0.42
N PHE A 185 -5.21 4.05 0.38
CA PHE A 185 -5.46 3.46 1.71
C PHE A 185 -6.23 2.14 1.63
N LEU A 186 -6.84 1.87 0.48
CA LEU A 186 -7.52 0.62 0.19
C LEU A 186 -6.59 -0.28 -0.62
N GLY A 187 -6.64 -1.58 -0.35
CA GLY A 187 -6.23 -2.54 -1.36
C GLY A 187 -7.27 -2.51 -2.48
N PRO A 188 -6.89 -2.39 -3.77
CA PRO A 188 -7.83 -2.50 -4.87
C PRO A 188 -8.68 -3.75 -4.74
N ALA A 189 -9.95 -3.53 -4.45
CA ALA A 189 -10.98 -4.53 -4.25
C ALA A 189 -12.22 -4.11 -5.04
N GLU A 190 -13.12 -5.04 -5.31
CA GLU A 190 -14.43 -4.68 -5.81
C GLU A 190 -15.35 -4.24 -4.65
N PRO A 191 -16.30 -3.32 -4.88
CA PRO A 191 -17.19 -2.82 -3.83
C PRO A 191 -17.98 -3.92 -3.10
N GLY A 192 -18.22 -5.05 -3.76
CA GLY A 192 -18.91 -6.21 -3.17
C GLY A 192 -18.07 -7.02 -2.18
N GLU A 193 -16.75 -6.84 -2.19
CA GLU A 193 -15.80 -7.63 -1.38
C GLU A 193 -15.45 -6.96 -0.04
N VAL A 194 -15.60 -5.63 0.03
CA VAL A 194 -15.12 -4.81 1.15
C VAL A 194 -16.26 -4.33 2.05
N SER A 195 -16.00 -4.32 3.35
CA SER A 195 -16.88 -3.74 4.38
C SER A 195 -17.03 -2.23 4.19
N LEU A 196 -18.26 -1.70 4.27
CA LEU A 196 -18.48 -0.25 4.31
C LEU A 196 -17.72 0.40 5.48
N LEU A 197 -17.68 -0.25 6.65
CA LEU A 197 -16.91 0.27 7.79
C LEU A 197 -15.42 0.40 7.45
N HIS A 198 -14.85 -0.56 6.71
CA HIS A 198 -13.45 -0.50 6.32
C HIS A 198 -13.16 0.68 5.39
N VAL A 199 -14.05 0.96 4.44
CA VAL A 199 -13.93 2.10 3.53
C VAL A 199 -14.04 3.43 4.28
N LEU A 200 -15.04 3.58 5.16
CA LEU A 200 -15.24 4.77 5.98
C LEU A 200 -14.06 5.04 6.93
N TRP A 201 -13.57 3.98 7.58
CA TRP A 201 -12.41 4.04 8.46
C TRP A 201 -11.13 4.44 7.71
N GLY A 202 -10.89 3.83 6.56
CA GLY A 202 -9.74 4.13 5.73
C GLY A 202 -9.74 5.59 5.29
N HIS A 203 -10.88 6.10 4.81
CA HIS A 203 -11.05 7.51 4.45
C HIS A 203 -10.80 8.43 5.64
N ARG A 204 -11.32 8.07 6.82
CA ARG A 204 -11.13 8.82 8.07
C ARG A 204 -9.66 8.92 8.49
N CYS A 205 -8.86 7.89 8.20
CA CYS A 205 -7.50 7.71 8.68
C CYS A 205 -6.43 7.95 7.61
N ALA A 206 -6.80 8.21 6.36
CA ALA A 206 -5.91 8.36 5.20
C ALA A 206 -6.62 9.09 4.05
N SER A 207 -7.24 10.24 4.36
CA SER A 207 -8.06 10.96 3.39
C SER A 207 -7.25 11.45 2.18
N GLN A 208 -7.84 11.36 1.00
CA GLN A 208 -7.30 11.95 -0.22
C GLN A 208 -7.29 13.49 -0.19
N SER A 209 -8.13 14.11 0.66
CA SER A 209 -8.11 15.56 0.91
C SER A 209 -6.85 16.05 1.64
N GLU A 210 -6.02 15.13 2.15
CA GLU A 210 -4.72 15.44 2.74
C GLU A 210 -3.57 15.31 1.73
N HIS A 211 -3.91 15.05 0.46
CA HIS A 211 -3.02 14.98 -0.69
C HIS A 211 -1.82 14.03 -0.52
N PRO A 212 -2.05 12.72 -0.25
CA PRO A 212 -0.98 11.75 -0.03
C PRO A 212 -0.05 11.53 -1.23
N GLU A 213 -0.42 12.03 -2.41
CA GLU A 213 0.37 11.96 -3.65
C GLU A 213 0.85 13.32 -4.15
N ALA A 214 0.95 14.32 -3.27
CA ALA A 214 1.42 15.65 -3.63
C ALA A 214 2.87 15.68 -4.14
N GLU A 215 3.71 14.72 -3.73
CA GLU A 215 5.15 14.73 -4.00
C GLU A 215 5.70 13.33 -4.35
N LEU A 216 6.79 13.34 -5.10
CA LEU A 216 7.64 12.20 -5.44
C LEU A 216 9.04 12.40 -4.84
N ILE A 217 9.87 11.36 -4.90
CA ILE A 217 11.18 11.30 -4.27
C ILE A 217 12.27 11.23 -5.33
N HIS A 218 13.28 12.11 -5.25
CA HIS A 218 14.44 12.02 -6.12
C HIS A 218 15.24 10.75 -5.84
N GLY A 219 15.52 9.95 -6.88
CA GLY A 219 16.13 8.63 -6.73
C GLY A 219 15.14 7.49 -6.44
N GLY A 220 13.85 7.81 -6.33
CA GLY A 220 12.79 6.85 -6.00
C GLY A 220 12.73 6.46 -4.52
N ALA A 221 11.55 6.08 -4.05
CA ALA A 221 11.32 5.55 -2.71
C ALA A 221 12.13 4.26 -2.46
N GLY A 222 12.33 3.44 -3.49
CA GLY A 222 13.04 2.16 -3.43
C GLY A 222 14.49 2.22 -2.94
N GLN A 223 15.12 3.40 -2.88
CA GLN A 223 16.46 3.57 -2.30
C GLN A 223 16.48 3.45 -0.77
N ILE A 224 15.38 3.77 -0.09
CA ILE A 224 15.32 3.95 1.37
C ILE A 224 15.61 2.64 2.13
N PRO A 225 15.06 1.48 1.72
CA PRO A 225 15.41 0.21 2.35
C PRO A 225 16.92 -0.08 2.34
N GLY A 226 17.61 0.22 1.25
CA GLY A 226 19.06 0.04 1.13
C GLY A 226 19.87 0.95 2.06
N ILE A 227 19.42 2.19 2.24
CA ILE A 227 20.03 3.14 3.17
C ILE A 227 19.90 2.62 4.61
N ILE A 228 18.71 2.19 5.03
CA ILE A 228 18.48 1.62 6.36
C ILE A 228 19.29 0.33 6.54
N ALA A 229 19.31 -0.54 5.53
CA ALA A 229 20.08 -1.79 5.57
C ALA A 229 21.58 -1.56 5.77
N THR A 230 22.12 -0.48 5.20
CA THR A 230 23.52 -0.09 5.40
C THR A 230 23.81 0.24 6.88
N GLU A 231 22.88 0.87 7.60
CA GLU A 231 23.01 1.08 9.05
C GLU A 231 22.93 -0.21 9.87
N LEU A 232 22.13 -1.18 9.41
CA LEU A 232 21.93 -2.46 10.08
C LEU A 232 23.10 -3.43 9.84
N GLY A 233 23.89 -3.22 8.78
CA GLY A 233 25.06 -4.03 8.45
C GLY A 233 24.70 -5.50 8.17
N ASN A 234 25.42 -6.43 8.78
CA ASN A 234 25.27 -7.88 8.56
C ASN A 234 24.11 -8.53 9.34
N LYS A 235 23.20 -7.74 9.91
CA LYS A 235 22.07 -8.23 10.73
C LYS A 235 20.84 -8.62 9.93
N ILE A 236 20.89 -8.52 8.61
CA ILE A 236 19.78 -8.92 7.72
C ILE A 236 20.18 -10.21 7.00
N GLN A 237 19.33 -11.23 7.11
CA GLN A 237 19.46 -12.49 6.40
C GLN A 237 18.32 -12.59 5.38
N ILE A 238 18.67 -12.55 4.11
CA ILE A 238 17.77 -12.78 2.97
C ILE A 238 17.70 -14.27 2.63
N ASN A 239 16.70 -14.68 1.85
CA ASN A 239 16.41 -16.09 1.53
C ASN A 239 16.15 -16.96 2.77
N GLU A 240 15.63 -16.35 3.84
CA GLU A 240 15.48 -16.96 5.16
C GLU A 240 13.99 -16.94 5.57
N PRO A 241 13.09 -17.63 4.83
CA PRO A 241 11.66 -17.61 5.09
C PRO A 241 11.34 -18.28 6.43
N VAL A 242 10.71 -17.54 7.33
CA VAL A 242 10.23 -18.05 8.61
C VAL A 242 9.02 -18.94 8.38
N VAL A 243 9.08 -20.17 8.90
CA VAL A 243 8.03 -21.19 8.76
C VAL A 243 7.36 -21.56 10.08
N LYS A 244 8.06 -21.38 11.21
CA LYS A 244 7.50 -21.61 12.56
C LYS A 244 8.01 -20.58 13.56
N ILE A 245 7.14 -20.16 14.47
CA ILE A 245 7.48 -19.39 15.67
C ILE A 245 6.93 -20.13 16.89
N SER A 246 7.81 -20.63 17.75
CA SER A 246 7.46 -21.15 19.08
C SER A 246 7.79 -20.14 20.18
N GLN A 247 7.03 -20.13 21.27
CA GLN A 247 7.30 -19.28 22.41
C GLN A 247 6.89 -19.92 23.75
N ASP A 248 7.62 -19.58 24.80
CA ASP A 248 7.35 -19.96 26.17
C ASP A 248 7.70 -18.82 27.15
N GLN A 249 7.88 -19.15 28.44
CA GLN A 249 8.27 -18.17 29.44
C GLN A 249 9.71 -17.65 29.27
N ALA A 250 10.60 -18.43 28.66
CA ALA A 250 12.03 -18.11 28.49
C ALA A 250 12.30 -17.29 27.22
N GLY A 251 11.45 -17.38 26.20
CA GLY A 251 11.64 -16.58 24.99
C GLY A 251 10.83 -17.07 23.79
N VAL A 252 11.36 -16.79 22.61
CA VAL A 252 10.86 -17.25 21.32
C VAL A 252 11.95 -18.01 20.58
N GLU A 253 11.52 -18.99 19.79
CA GLU A 253 12.34 -19.69 18.81
C GLU A 253 11.70 -19.51 17.43
N VAL A 254 12.48 -18.98 16.49
CA VAL A 254 12.06 -18.66 15.13
C VAL A 254 12.77 -19.61 14.18
N THR A 255 12.01 -20.50 13.55
CA THR A 255 12.52 -21.54 12.66
C THR A 255 12.25 -21.16 11.20
N THR A 256 13.27 -21.35 10.37
CA THR A 256 13.20 -21.23 8.91
C THR A 256 13.37 -22.60 8.26
N GLY A 257 13.44 -22.64 6.93
CA GLY A 257 13.78 -23.89 6.23
C GLY A 257 15.18 -24.42 6.51
N GLN A 258 16.09 -23.58 7.01
CA GLN A 258 17.52 -23.89 7.12
C GLN A 258 18.03 -23.81 8.56
N ASN A 259 17.50 -22.90 9.37
CA ASN A 259 18.06 -22.51 10.66
C ASN A 259 16.98 -22.38 11.73
N SER A 260 17.44 -22.29 12.99
CA SER A 260 16.61 -21.91 14.13
C SER A 260 17.32 -20.84 14.95
N TYR A 261 16.60 -19.79 15.32
CA TYR A 261 17.12 -18.63 16.02
C TYR A 261 16.34 -18.39 17.31
N LYS A 262 17.02 -18.03 18.40
CA LYS A 262 16.39 -17.77 19.69
C LYS A 262 16.45 -16.30 20.06
N ALA A 263 15.36 -15.78 20.62
CA ALA A 263 15.30 -14.40 21.10
C ALA A 263 14.38 -14.22 22.31
N LYS A 264 14.41 -13.04 22.94
CA LYS A 264 13.40 -12.68 23.98
C LYS A 264 12.05 -12.33 23.36
N PHE A 265 12.06 -11.65 22.22
CA PHE A 265 10.86 -11.20 21.51
C PHE A 265 11.00 -11.43 20.00
N VAL A 266 9.86 -11.44 19.30
CA VAL A 266 9.81 -11.38 17.84
C VAL A 266 8.82 -10.31 17.39
N ILE A 267 9.22 -9.50 16.41
CA ILE A 267 8.34 -8.58 15.69
C ILE A 267 8.05 -9.19 14.31
N VAL A 268 6.78 -9.44 14.01
CA VAL A 268 6.34 -9.92 12.70
C VAL A 268 5.83 -8.72 11.89
N ALA A 269 6.60 -8.31 10.87
CA ALA A 269 6.44 -7.07 10.12
C ALA A 269 6.04 -7.32 8.66
N MET A 270 4.86 -7.90 8.44
CA MET A 270 4.37 -8.35 7.13
C MET A 270 2.84 -8.23 7.01
N PRO A 271 2.25 -8.31 5.80
CA PRO A 271 0.81 -8.33 5.62
C PRO A 271 0.10 -9.37 6.51
N PRO A 272 -1.04 -9.04 7.16
CA PRO A 272 -1.71 -9.94 8.09
C PRO A 272 -2.01 -11.34 7.54
N HIS A 273 -2.45 -11.45 6.28
CA HIS A 273 -2.74 -12.75 5.67
C HIS A 273 -1.51 -13.65 5.51
N LEU A 274 -0.31 -13.08 5.32
CA LEU A 274 0.94 -13.87 5.26
C LEU A 274 1.41 -14.30 6.64
N SER A 275 1.18 -13.48 7.67
CA SER A 275 1.49 -13.89 9.04
C SER A 275 0.72 -15.15 9.45
N GLY A 276 -0.49 -15.36 8.91
CA GLY A 276 -1.26 -16.59 9.11
C GLY A 276 -0.68 -17.85 8.47
N ARG A 277 0.33 -17.74 7.59
CA ARG A 277 0.99 -18.89 6.94
C ARG A 277 2.15 -19.45 7.77
N ILE A 278 2.58 -18.75 8.81
CA ILE A 278 3.58 -19.22 9.76
C ILE A 278 2.91 -20.17 10.75
N SER A 279 3.57 -21.28 11.09
CA SER A 279 3.10 -22.16 12.16
C SER A 279 3.45 -21.57 13.53
N TYR A 280 2.51 -21.61 14.48
CA TYR A 280 2.69 -21.05 15.82
C TYR A 280 2.52 -22.10 16.90
N ASP A 281 3.37 -22.05 17.92
CA ASP A 281 3.38 -22.99 19.04
C ASP A 281 3.65 -22.25 20.38
N PRO A 282 2.65 -22.11 21.27
CA PRO A 282 1.27 -22.57 21.13
C PRO A 282 0.52 -21.88 19.97
N PRO A 283 -0.59 -22.47 19.48
CA PRO A 283 -1.40 -21.84 18.44
C PRO A 283 -1.85 -20.43 18.80
N LEU A 284 -1.92 -19.53 17.80
CA LEU A 284 -2.42 -18.17 18.01
C LEU A 284 -3.86 -18.19 18.56
N PRO A 285 -4.30 -17.16 19.30
CA PRO A 285 -5.69 -17.01 19.70
C PRO A 285 -6.65 -17.09 18.50
N ALA A 286 -7.83 -17.69 18.69
CA ALA A 286 -8.80 -17.90 17.62
C ALA A 286 -9.17 -16.59 16.89
N THR A 287 -9.26 -15.47 17.60
CA THR A 287 -9.52 -14.14 17.00
C THR A 287 -8.44 -13.74 15.98
N ARG A 288 -7.16 -13.94 16.31
CA ARG A 288 -6.05 -13.67 15.38
C ARG A 288 -6.04 -14.64 14.20
N GLN A 289 -6.32 -15.93 14.44
CA GLN A 289 -6.42 -16.91 13.35
C GLN A 289 -7.55 -16.57 12.37
N GLN A 290 -8.71 -16.15 12.87
CA GLN A 290 -9.83 -15.75 12.01
C GLN A 290 -9.53 -14.46 11.24
N LEU A 291 -8.82 -13.49 11.87
CA LEU A 291 -8.39 -12.25 11.23
C LEU A 291 -7.47 -12.52 10.05
N THR A 292 -6.40 -13.32 10.22
CA THR A 292 -5.40 -13.55 9.16
C THR A 292 -5.99 -14.28 7.95
N GLN A 293 -7.05 -15.06 8.14
CA GLN A 293 -7.78 -15.70 7.03
C GLN A 293 -8.76 -14.78 6.30
N ARG A 294 -9.07 -13.59 6.85
CA ARG A 294 -10.11 -12.68 6.35
C ARG A 294 -9.60 -11.25 6.19
N PHE A 295 -8.33 -11.11 5.86
CA PHE A 295 -7.72 -9.82 5.59
C PHE A 295 -6.88 -9.88 4.29
N PRO A 296 -7.53 -10.17 3.15
CA PRO A 296 -6.84 -10.32 1.87
C PRO A 296 -6.15 -9.03 1.44
N MET A 297 -5.12 -9.17 0.61
CA MET A 297 -4.54 -8.05 -0.12
C MET A 297 -5.44 -7.65 -1.28
N GLY A 298 -5.39 -6.37 -1.65
CA GLY A 298 -5.96 -5.92 -2.92
C GLY A 298 -5.25 -6.53 -4.13
N THR A 299 -5.94 -6.52 -5.26
CA THR A 299 -5.50 -7.16 -6.50
C THR A 299 -5.11 -6.09 -7.52
N LEU A 300 -3.80 -5.94 -7.77
CA LEU A 300 -3.30 -5.00 -8.78
C LEU A 300 -1.98 -5.42 -9.44
N ALA A 301 -1.88 -5.16 -10.74
CA ALA A 301 -0.58 -5.04 -11.42
C ALA A 301 -0.25 -3.55 -11.59
N LYS A 302 0.97 -3.15 -11.28
CA LYS A 302 1.50 -1.81 -11.60
C LYS A 302 2.26 -1.89 -12.90
N ILE A 303 2.03 -0.94 -13.80
CA ILE A 303 2.71 -0.84 -15.08
C ILE A 303 3.39 0.51 -15.15
N LEU A 304 4.68 0.49 -15.51
CA LEU A 304 5.48 1.69 -15.70
C LEU A 304 5.93 1.76 -17.16
N ILE A 305 5.65 2.89 -17.78
CA ILE A 305 5.82 3.07 -19.21
C ILE A 305 6.72 4.27 -19.43
N SER A 306 7.95 4.02 -19.88
CA SER A 306 8.94 5.07 -20.11
C SER A 306 8.94 5.52 -21.55
N TYR A 307 9.20 6.81 -21.78
CA TYR A 307 9.31 7.48 -23.07
C TYR A 307 10.56 8.37 -23.10
N GLU A 308 11.04 8.68 -24.30
CA GLU A 308 12.20 9.56 -24.48
C GLU A 308 12.01 10.97 -23.90
N SER A 309 10.77 11.44 -23.84
CA SER A 309 10.35 12.71 -23.22
C SER A 309 8.92 12.57 -22.65
N PRO A 310 8.52 13.42 -21.69
CA PRO A 310 7.14 13.51 -21.22
C PRO A 310 6.25 14.25 -22.24
N PHE A 311 6.07 13.67 -23.43
CA PHE A 311 5.44 14.29 -24.60
C PHE A 311 4.03 14.85 -24.36
N TRP A 312 3.31 14.33 -23.36
CA TRP A 312 1.97 14.82 -22.99
C TRP A 312 2.01 16.28 -22.50
N ARG A 313 3.13 16.73 -21.91
CA ARG A 313 3.29 18.10 -21.42
C ARG A 313 3.28 19.12 -22.56
N GLU A 314 3.81 18.76 -23.74
CA GLU A 314 3.77 19.59 -24.95
C GLU A 314 2.33 19.81 -25.46
N LYS A 315 1.41 18.92 -25.09
CA LYS A 315 -0.03 19.01 -25.37
C LYS A 315 -0.81 19.76 -24.29
N GLY A 316 -0.12 20.31 -23.28
CA GLY A 316 -0.74 20.97 -22.13
C GLY A 316 -1.42 20.00 -21.15
N LEU A 317 -1.06 18.71 -21.18
CA LEU A 317 -1.61 17.69 -20.28
C LEU A 317 -0.67 17.45 -19.09
N ALA A 318 -1.26 17.20 -17.92
CA ALA A 318 -0.54 16.90 -16.68
C ALA A 318 0.09 15.50 -16.66
N GLY A 319 -0.29 14.63 -17.60
CA GLY A 319 0.05 13.20 -17.55
C GLY A 319 -0.73 12.44 -16.49
N VAL A 320 -1.86 12.99 -16.06
CA VAL A 320 -2.84 12.34 -15.20
C VAL A 320 -4.08 12.01 -16.03
N GLY A 321 -4.62 10.82 -15.84
CA GLY A 321 -5.94 10.51 -16.38
C GLY A 321 -6.68 9.47 -15.56
N MET A 322 -8.00 9.59 -15.59
CA MET A 322 -8.92 8.72 -14.87
C MET A 322 -10.17 8.45 -15.71
N GLY A 323 -10.84 7.33 -15.47
CA GLY A 323 -11.97 6.95 -16.29
C GLY A 323 -12.39 5.50 -16.13
N ASN A 324 -13.26 5.04 -17.02
CA ASN A 324 -13.78 3.67 -17.01
C ASN A 324 -13.38 2.87 -18.25
N SER A 325 -12.23 3.18 -18.85
CA SER A 325 -11.66 2.40 -19.94
C SER A 325 -11.53 0.91 -19.60
N GLN A 326 -11.31 0.11 -20.64
CA GLN A 326 -11.35 -1.34 -20.55
C GLN A 326 -10.35 -1.91 -19.52
N TRP A 327 -9.17 -1.28 -19.42
CA TRP A 327 -8.05 -1.74 -18.59
C TRP A 327 -7.52 -0.67 -17.63
N ILE A 328 -7.37 0.59 -18.07
CA ILE A 328 -6.83 1.69 -17.27
C ILE A 328 -7.97 2.53 -16.66
N GLU A 329 -8.07 2.52 -15.33
CA GLU A 329 -8.94 3.45 -14.59
C GLU A 329 -8.20 4.67 -14.03
N LEU A 330 -6.88 4.58 -13.87
CA LEU A 330 -6.04 5.66 -13.36
C LEU A 330 -4.61 5.52 -13.88
N PHE A 331 -4.02 6.64 -14.28
CA PHE A 331 -2.58 6.77 -14.47
C PHE A 331 -2.06 8.15 -14.07
N ALA A 332 -0.75 8.24 -13.91
CA ALA A 332 -0.04 9.38 -13.37
C ALA A 332 1.31 9.62 -14.04
N ASP A 333 1.70 10.88 -14.15
CA ASP A 333 3.07 11.26 -14.48
C ASP A 333 3.97 10.95 -13.27
N SER A 334 4.93 10.08 -13.50
CA SER A 334 5.91 9.60 -12.53
C SER A 334 7.33 10.05 -12.89
N SER A 335 7.46 11.06 -13.76
CA SER A 335 8.75 11.50 -14.31
C SER A 335 9.54 12.31 -13.28
N ASP A 336 10.77 11.88 -12.97
CA ASP A 336 11.72 12.75 -12.27
C ASP A 336 12.16 13.88 -13.23
N PRO A 337 11.94 15.17 -12.87
CA PRO A 337 12.30 16.30 -13.72
C PRO A 337 13.80 16.36 -14.04
N ARG A 338 14.66 15.71 -13.26
CA ARG A 338 16.11 15.64 -13.50
C ARG A 338 16.50 14.67 -14.61
N SER A 339 15.63 13.73 -14.96
CA SER A 339 15.91 12.70 -15.97
C SER A 339 15.66 13.18 -17.40
N GLY A 340 14.75 14.14 -17.58
CA GLY A 340 14.24 14.54 -18.89
C GLY A 340 13.38 13.48 -19.61
N LYS A 341 13.21 12.30 -19.01
CA LYS A 341 12.41 11.19 -19.55
C LYS A 341 10.96 11.30 -19.09
N GLY A 342 10.05 10.80 -19.92
CA GLY A 342 8.65 10.64 -19.54
C GLY A 342 8.43 9.28 -18.90
N VAL A 343 7.78 9.22 -17.75
CA VAL A 343 7.34 7.95 -17.14
C VAL A 343 5.87 8.07 -16.75
N ILE A 344 5.04 7.16 -17.24
CA ILE A 344 3.66 6.99 -16.78
C ILE A 344 3.59 5.79 -15.84
N ALA A 345 3.01 5.99 -14.66
CA ALA A 345 2.57 4.92 -13.78
C ALA A 345 1.07 4.67 -13.95
N THR A 346 0.70 3.45 -14.28
CA THR A 346 -0.70 3.01 -14.41
C THR A 346 -0.92 1.67 -13.72
N PHE A 347 -2.18 1.30 -13.55
CA PHE A 347 -2.57 0.13 -12.77
C PHE A 347 -3.69 -0.63 -13.46
N VAL A 348 -3.61 -1.97 -13.39
CA VAL A 348 -4.73 -2.85 -13.72
C VAL A 348 -5.20 -3.49 -12.42
N MET A 349 -6.44 -3.21 -12.04
CA MET A 349 -6.94 -3.39 -10.67
C MET A 349 -8.25 -4.19 -10.65
N GLY A 350 -8.50 -4.90 -9.54
CA GLY A 350 -9.76 -5.63 -9.30
C GLY A 350 -10.10 -6.64 -10.40
N ASP A 351 -11.36 -6.66 -10.84
CA ASP A 351 -11.84 -7.56 -11.89
C ASP A 351 -11.11 -7.37 -13.23
N ARG A 352 -10.58 -6.17 -13.49
CA ARG A 352 -9.78 -5.91 -14.71
C ARG A 352 -8.49 -6.73 -14.69
N TYR A 353 -7.86 -6.93 -13.53
CA TYR A 353 -6.65 -7.74 -13.40
C TYR A 353 -6.94 -9.20 -13.78
N HIS A 354 -8.03 -9.78 -13.30
CA HIS A 354 -8.36 -11.18 -13.59
C HIS A 354 -8.57 -11.44 -15.09
N ARG A 355 -9.21 -10.50 -15.80
CA ARG A 355 -9.37 -10.56 -17.25
C ARG A 355 -8.07 -10.28 -18.01
N TRP A 356 -7.21 -9.42 -17.48
CA TRP A 356 -5.97 -8.99 -18.13
C TRP A 356 -4.84 -10.01 -17.97
N GLN A 357 -4.69 -10.62 -16.80
CA GLN A 357 -3.56 -11.50 -16.47
C GLN A 357 -3.54 -12.78 -17.33
N VAL A 358 -4.71 -13.25 -17.78
CA VAL A 358 -4.84 -14.43 -18.63
C VAL A 358 -4.45 -14.18 -20.10
N LEU A 359 -4.30 -12.91 -20.50
CA LEU A 359 -3.84 -12.54 -21.84
C LEU A 359 -2.34 -12.83 -21.99
N ASN A 360 -1.90 -13.10 -23.22
CA ASN A 360 -0.47 -13.24 -23.48
C ASN A 360 0.25 -11.88 -23.33
N GLU A 361 1.59 -11.90 -23.27
CA GLU A 361 2.38 -10.69 -23.04
C GLU A 361 2.14 -9.57 -24.07
N SER A 362 2.03 -9.93 -25.36
CA SER A 362 1.78 -8.97 -26.44
C SER A 362 0.38 -8.34 -26.33
N GLU A 363 -0.62 -9.15 -26.01
CA GLU A 363 -2.00 -8.70 -25.78
C GLU A 363 -2.09 -7.80 -24.55
N ARG A 364 -1.42 -8.17 -23.44
CA ARG A 364 -1.35 -7.35 -22.23
C ARG A 364 -0.75 -5.99 -22.50
N ARG A 365 0.37 -5.94 -23.24
CA ARG A 365 1.01 -4.69 -23.63
C ARG A 365 0.11 -3.86 -24.53
N SER A 366 -0.45 -4.46 -25.58
CA SER A 366 -1.34 -3.77 -26.54
C SER A 366 -2.57 -3.17 -25.85
N ALA A 367 -3.19 -3.92 -24.93
CA ALA A 367 -4.33 -3.47 -24.13
C ALA A 367 -4.05 -2.16 -23.37
N ILE A 368 -2.92 -2.09 -22.66
CA ILE A 368 -2.55 -0.91 -21.87
C ILE A 368 -2.15 0.26 -22.76
N LEU A 369 -1.37 0.02 -23.82
CA LEU A 369 -0.94 1.08 -24.72
C LEU A 369 -2.10 1.67 -25.52
N SER A 370 -3.08 0.84 -25.91
CA SER A 370 -4.30 1.29 -26.58
C SER A 370 -5.14 2.20 -25.69
N ASP A 371 -5.38 1.81 -24.44
CA ASP A 371 -6.08 2.66 -23.47
C ASP A 371 -5.31 3.97 -23.26
N LEU A 372 -3.99 3.91 -23.04
CA LEU A 372 -3.18 5.11 -22.81
C LEU A 372 -3.15 6.04 -24.02
N ALA A 373 -3.17 5.51 -25.24
CA ALA A 373 -3.30 6.30 -26.46
C ALA A 373 -4.65 7.02 -26.57
N ALA A 374 -5.74 6.42 -26.07
CA ALA A 374 -7.03 7.12 -25.99
C ALA A 374 -6.98 8.34 -25.05
N TYR A 375 -6.12 8.32 -24.02
CA TYR A 375 -5.92 9.46 -23.13
C TYR A 375 -4.94 10.50 -23.69
N LEU A 376 -3.74 10.06 -24.12
CA LEU A 376 -2.57 10.91 -24.40
C LEU A 376 -2.23 11.05 -25.90
N GLY A 377 -2.92 10.31 -26.79
CA GLY A 377 -2.68 10.24 -28.23
C GLY A 377 -1.63 9.20 -28.65
N ASP A 378 -1.51 8.98 -29.96
CA ASP A 378 -0.77 7.86 -30.58
C ASP A 378 0.72 7.74 -30.20
N GLN A 379 1.35 8.83 -29.76
CA GLN A 379 2.73 8.76 -29.24
C GLN A 379 2.86 7.80 -28.05
N ALA A 380 1.77 7.57 -27.30
CA ALA A 380 1.73 6.61 -26.21
C ALA A 380 1.98 5.15 -26.68
N LEU A 381 1.73 4.84 -27.95
CA LEU A 381 1.90 3.49 -28.52
C LEU A 381 3.37 3.07 -28.68
N SER A 382 4.31 4.01 -28.58
CA SER A 382 5.74 3.78 -28.84
C SER A 382 6.61 4.08 -27.61
N PRO A 383 6.49 3.32 -26.50
CA PRO A 383 7.30 3.55 -25.33
C PRO A 383 8.72 2.97 -25.47
N SER A 384 9.68 3.59 -24.80
CA SER A 384 11.06 3.12 -24.67
C SER A 384 11.14 1.86 -23.79
N THR A 385 10.43 1.83 -22.66
CA THR A 385 10.30 0.65 -21.79
C THR A 385 8.86 0.44 -21.34
N PHE A 386 8.53 -0.80 -20.99
CA PHE A 386 7.21 -1.19 -20.49
C PHE A 386 7.42 -2.27 -19.43
N ASP A 387 7.30 -1.88 -18.18
CA ASP A 387 7.67 -2.71 -17.05
C ASP A 387 6.41 -3.08 -16.26
N ILE A 388 6.17 -4.38 -16.07
CA ILE A 388 5.02 -4.90 -15.31
C ILE A 388 5.51 -5.40 -13.95
N VAL A 389 4.80 -4.99 -12.90
CA VAL A 389 4.94 -5.53 -11.55
C VAL A 389 3.63 -6.20 -11.16
N ASP A 390 3.61 -7.52 -11.23
CA ASP A 390 2.46 -8.35 -10.84
C ASP A 390 2.51 -8.66 -9.34
N TRP A 391 1.86 -7.83 -8.53
CA TRP A 391 1.87 -7.96 -7.07
C TRP A 391 1.16 -9.21 -6.54
N PRO A 392 -0.02 -9.62 -7.07
CA PRO A 392 -0.66 -10.88 -6.68
C PRO A 392 0.21 -12.11 -6.94
N ALA A 393 1.04 -12.09 -7.99
CA ALA A 393 1.95 -13.20 -8.30
C ALA A 393 3.14 -13.32 -7.33
N ASN A 394 3.44 -12.30 -6.51
CA ASN A 394 4.52 -12.36 -5.52
C ASN A 394 4.06 -13.14 -4.27
N PRO A 395 4.61 -14.34 -3.97
CA PRO A 395 4.14 -15.19 -2.88
C PRO A 395 4.41 -14.61 -1.47
N TRP A 396 5.32 -13.63 -1.38
CA TRP A 396 5.74 -12.97 -0.13
C TRP A 396 5.08 -11.60 0.06
N VAL A 397 4.18 -11.21 -0.84
CA VAL A 397 3.39 -9.98 -0.73
C VAL A 397 1.91 -10.26 -0.91
N GLY A 398 1.53 -11.03 -1.94
CA GLY A 398 0.18 -11.52 -2.16
C GLY A 398 -0.80 -10.52 -2.80
N GLY A 399 -0.35 -9.29 -3.11
CA GLY A 399 -1.17 -8.24 -3.71
C GLY A 399 -0.66 -6.83 -3.39
N GLY A 400 -1.49 -5.82 -3.56
CA GLY A 400 -1.17 -4.41 -3.26
C GLY A 400 -2.45 -3.58 -3.18
N TYR A 401 -2.42 -2.27 -2.92
CA TYR A 401 -1.36 -1.57 -2.22
C TYR A 401 -1.35 -2.01 -0.75
N ALA A 402 -2.55 -2.13 -0.19
CA ALA A 402 -2.85 -2.52 1.18
C ALA A 402 -3.74 -3.78 1.22
N ALA A 403 -4.00 -4.27 2.42
CA ALA A 403 -5.04 -5.27 2.67
C ALA A 403 -6.37 -4.58 2.99
N PHE A 404 -7.48 -5.30 2.78
CA PHE A 404 -8.82 -4.81 3.12
C PHE A 404 -9.62 -5.82 3.94
N MET A 405 -10.55 -5.33 4.76
CA MET A 405 -11.43 -6.20 5.55
C MET A 405 -12.79 -6.38 4.86
N PRO A 406 -13.22 -7.61 4.55
CA PRO A 406 -14.58 -7.93 4.16
C PRO A 406 -15.61 -7.66 5.27
N PRO A 407 -16.91 -7.67 4.95
CA PRO A 407 -17.96 -7.46 5.93
C PRO A 407 -17.85 -8.38 7.16
N GLY A 408 -18.01 -7.77 8.33
CA GLY A 408 -18.05 -8.43 9.64
C GLY A 408 -16.67 -8.72 10.24
N VAL A 409 -15.56 -8.38 9.59
CA VAL A 409 -14.22 -8.69 10.13
C VAL A 409 -13.81 -7.70 11.21
N TRP A 410 -14.01 -6.39 10.99
CA TRP A 410 -13.61 -5.35 11.94
C TRP A 410 -14.22 -5.57 13.32
N THR A 411 -15.53 -5.77 13.38
CA THR A 411 -16.28 -5.79 14.64
C THR A 411 -16.20 -7.14 15.38
N ASN A 412 -15.76 -8.20 14.71
CA ASN A 412 -15.55 -9.51 15.32
C ASN A 412 -14.08 -9.79 15.66
N PHE A 413 -13.13 -9.28 14.86
CA PHE A 413 -11.71 -9.66 14.94
C PHE A 413 -10.72 -8.48 14.84
N GLY A 414 -11.19 -7.25 14.60
CA GLY A 414 -10.34 -6.08 14.35
C GLY A 414 -9.33 -5.79 15.45
N ASP A 415 -9.69 -5.96 16.73
CA ASP A 415 -8.78 -5.74 17.87
C ASP A 415 -7.52 -6.64 17.80
N ALA A 416 -7.61 -7.80 17.15
CA ALA A 416 -6.49 -8.72 17.00
C ALA A 416 -5.44 -8.23 15.99
N ILE A 417 -5.67 -7.13 15.26
CA ILE A 417 -4.73 -6.61 14.26
C ILE A 417 -3.40 -6.18 14.88
N ALA A 418 -3.45 -5.51 16.03
CA ALA A 418 -2.28 -4.97 16.73
C ALA A 418 -1.99 -5.66 18.07
N THR A 419 -2.94 -6.43 18.61
CA THR A 419 -2.82 -7.07 19.93
C THR A 419 -1.65 -8.08 19.95
N PRO A 420 -0.61 -7.88 20.80
CA PRO A 420 0.49 -8.83 20.93
C PRO A 420 0.02 -10.20 21.44
N VAL A 421 0.70 -11.27 21.02
CA VAL A 421 0.46 -12.63 21.49
C VAL A 421 1.68 -13.11 22.26
N GLY A 422 1.66 -12.94 23.58
CA GLY A 422 2.80 -13.24 24.44
C GLY A 422 4.00 -12.33 24.11
N ARG A 423 5.06 -12.95 23.60
CA ARG A 423 6.33 -12.34 23.15
C ARG A 423 6.36 -12.03 21.65
N ILE A 424 5.26 -12.27 20.93
CA ILE A 424 5.07 -11.93 19.52
C ILE A 424 4.39 -10.56 19.41
N HIS A 425 5.06 -9.64 18.73
CA HIS A 425 4.59 -8.29 18.43
C HIS A 425 4.37 -8.14 16.91
N TRP A 426 3.46 -7.24 16.52
CA TRP A 426 3.07 -7.07 15.13
C TRP A 426 3.45 -5.69 14.62
N ALA A 427 3.93 -5.63 13.39
CA ALA A 427 4.17 -4.40 12.64
C ALA A 427 3.76 -4.61 11.17
N GLY A 428 3.74 -3.54 10.38
CA GLY A 428 3.25 -3.55 9.00
C GLY A 428 2.24 -2.44 8.78
N SER A 429 2.21 -1.87 7.58
CA SER A 429 1.40 -0.67 7.29
C SER A 429 -0.09 -0.87 7.54
N GLU A 430 -0.62 -2.09 7.40
CA GLU A 430 -2.03 -2.42 7.66
C GLU A 430 -2.45 -2.16 9.12
N ILE A 431 -1.49 -2.17 10.06
CA ILE A 431 -1.72 -2.02 11.50
C ILE A 431 -1.69 -0.53 11.92
N ALA A 432 -1.51 0.40 10.98
CA ALA A 432 -1.41 1.80 11.35
C ALA A 432 -2.79 2.40 11.62
N GLU A 433 -2.93 3.15 12.72
CA GLU A 433 -4.11 3.98 12.98
C GLU A 433 -4.18 5.22 12.10
N ARG A 434 -3.04 5.61 11.50
CA ARG A 434 -2.92 6.73 10.56
C ARG A 434 -2.10 6.30 9.37
N TRP A 435 -2.58 6.64 8.17
CA TRP A 435 -1.97 6.24 6.91
C TRP A 435 -1.78 4.72 6.75
N PRO A 436 -2.78 3.87 7.07
CA PRO A 436 -2.71 2.44 6.78
C PRO A 436 -2.51 2.20 5.28
N GLY A 437 -1.67 1.23 4.93
CA GLY A 437 -1.33 0.94 3.53
C GLY A 437 -0.20 1.80 2.95
N PHE A 438 0.14 2.93 3.55
CA PHE A 438 1.20 3.83 3.08
C PHE A 438 2.54 3.64 3.81
N PHE A 439 3.58 4.31 3.31
CA PHE A 439 4.89 4.35 3.93
C PHE A 439 4.85 4.89 5.37
N ASP A 440 4.07 5.94 5.60
CA ASP A 440 3.94 6.54 6.93
C ASP A 440 3.37 5.56 7.96
N GLY A 441 2.35 4.79 7.59
CA GLY A 441 1.83 3.71 8.42
C GLY A 441 2.87 2.62 8.68
N ALA A 442 3.70 2.29 7.70
CA ALA A 442 4.80 1.33 7.90
C ALA A 442 5.85 1.84 8.91
N VAL A 443 6.23 3.12 8.82
CA VAL A 443 7.16 3.74 9.79
C VAL A 443 6.54 3.73 11.18
N ARG A 444 5.33 4.27 11.35
CA ARG A 444 4.63 4.35 12.66
C ARG A 444 4.57 3.01 13.38
N THR A 445 4.17 1.97 12.67
CA THR A 445 3.98 0.64 13.25
C THR A 445 5.31 -0.02 13.58
N GLY A 446 6.35 0.21 12.77
CA GLY A 446 7.71 -0.23 13.08
C GLY A 446 8.26 0.45 14.33
N GLU A 447 8.08 1.76 14.46
CA GLU A 447 8.47 2.54 15.64
C GLU A 447 7.74 2.06 16.90
N THR A 448 6.42 1.90 16.81
CA THR A 448 5.57 1.45 17.92
C THR A 448 5.97 0.06 18.39
N ALA A 449 6.17 -0.89 17.48
CA ALA A 449 6.57 -2.25 17.83
C ALA A 449 7.95 -2.28 18.53
N ALA A 450 8.91 -1.50 18.03
CA ALA A 450 10.22 -1.36 18.67
C ALA A 450 10.11 -0.75 20.08
N GLN A 451 9.33 0.32 20.25
CA GLN A 451 9.13 0.96 21.56
C GLN A 451 8.54 0.00 22.59
N VAL A 452 7.56 -0.82 22.19
CA VAL A 452 6.97 -1.83 23.08
C VAL A 452 8.02 -2.87 23.51
N VAL A 453 8.85 -3.35 22.58
CA VAL A 453 9.92 -4.31 22.89
C VAL A 453 10.98 -3.68 23.81
N ILE A 454 11.43 -2.45 23.54
CA ILE A 454 12.39 -1.71 24.39
C ILE A 454 11.83 -1.56 25.82
N ALA A 455 10.57 -1.14 25.95
CA ALA A 455 9.93 -0.93 27.25
C ALA A 455 9.77 -2.23 28.05
N ARG A 456 9.57 -3.37 27.39
CA ARG A 456 9.51 -4.69 28.04
C ARG A 456 10.90 -5.23 28.38
N GLY A 457 11.87 -5.06 27.50
CA GLY A 457 13.25 -5.50 27.72
C GLY A 457 13.96 -4.79 28.87
N ASN A 458 13.51 -3.57 29.23
CA ASN A 458 14.03 -2.84 30.40
C ASN A 458 13.37 -3.25 31.74
N ARG A 459 12.31 -4.08 31.72
CA ARG A 459 11.55 -4.50 32.91
C ARG A 459 11.83 -5.94 33.35
N GLU A 460 12.41 -6.74 32.47
CA GLU A 460 12.95 -8.09 32.74
C GLU A 460 14.44 -7.97 33.07
#